data_AF-D3I9X3-F1
#
_entry.id   AF-D3I9X3-F1
#
_cell.length_a   1.000
_cell.length_b   1.000
_cell.length_c   1.000
_cell.angle_alpha   90.00
_cell.angle_beta   90.00
_cell.angle_gamma   90.00
#
_symmetry.space_group_name_H-M   'P 1'
#
loop_
_entity.id
_entity.type
_entity.pdbx_description
1 polymer ?
#
loop_
_entity_poly.entity_id
_entity_poly.type
_entity_poly.pdbx_seq_one_letter_code
_entity_poly.pdbx_strand_id
1 'polypeptide(L)'
;MQTLVLISLITIVVWLLYSALRYGTGEYVSDNYYITKEKWLFSVVMVLTAGLLFLPMLSKSEEYGCFAFLSCMGLILVGTEPHYKTYGKLAHNVGACTACASSLIWSALFHPYITACVFFAYLAYYIAVGKKVMYVGEISVFALVYFNLLY
;
A
#
# COMPACT_ATOMS: atom_id res chain seq x y z
N MET A 1 3.76 -18.60 7.91
CA MET A 1 3.38 -17.50 6.99
C MET A 1 2.50 -16.45 7.66
N GLN A 2 1.43 -16.82 8.36
CA GLN A 2 0.56 -15.86 9.08
C GLN A 2 1.31 -14.91 10.02
N THR A 3 2.34 -15.38 10.74
CA THR A 3 3.16 -14.51 11.62
C THR A 3 3.79 -13.33 10.88
N LEU A 4 4.31 -13.54 9.65
CA LEU A 4 4.91 -12.46 8.85
C LEU A 4 3.85 -11.43 8.42
N VAL A 5 2.66 -11.91 8.06
CA VAL A 5 1.51 -11.06 7.71
C VAL A 5 1.11 -10.20 8.90
N LEU A 6 1.02 -10.77 10.10
CA LEU A 6 0.67 -10.03 11.32
C LEU A 6 1.74 -9.01 11.70
N ILE A 7 3.03 -9.36 11.62
CA ILE A 7 4.12 -8.40 11.88
C ILE A 7 4.05 -7.24 10.88
N SER A 8 3.85 -7.54 9.59
CA SER A 8 3.70 -6.53 8.54
C SER A 8 2.50 -5.60 8.82
N LEU A 9 1.34 -6.19 9.14
CA LEU A 9 0.11 -5.46 9.46
C LEU A 9 0.32 -4.53 10.67
N ILE A 10 0.90 -5.03 11.75
CA ILE A 10 1.18 -4.22 12.94
C ILE A 10 2.14 -3.08 12.58
N THR A 11 3.18 -3.36 11.80
CA THR A 11 4.19 -2.36 11.39
C THR A 11 3.53 -1.21 10.62
N ILE A 12 2.74 -1.52 9.58
CA ILE A 12 2.10 -0.48 8.77
C ILE A 12 1.01 0.26 9.56
N VAL A 13 0.21 -0.43 10.37
CA VAL A 13 -0.87 0.19 11.16
C VAL A 13 -0.29 1.13 12.22
N VAL A 14 0.71 0.70 12.98
CA VAL A 14 1.36 1.53 14.00
C VAL A 14 1.97 2.78 13.36
N TRP A 15 2.63 2.63 12.20
CA TRP A 15 3.20 3.76 11.47
C TRP A 15 2.13 4.74 10.98
N LEU A 16 1.07 4.25 10.34
CA LEU A 16 -0.02 5.10 9.85
C LEU A 16 -0.72 5.84 10.98
N LEU A 17 -1.00 5.16 12.11
CA LEU A 17 -1.59 5.77 13.30
C LEU A 17 -0.65 6.81 13.92
N TYR A 18 0.64 6.49 14.07
CA TYR A 18 1.64 7.44 14.57
C TYR A 18 1.69 8.71 13.71
N SER A 19 1.78 8.56 12.39
CA SER A 19 1.82 9.67 11.44
C SER A 19 0.54 10.50 11.52
N ALA A 20 -0.62 9.84 11.47
CA ALA A 20 -1.93 10.50 11.48
C ALA A 20 -2.21 11.26 12.78
N LEU A 21 -1.94 10.65 13.94
CA LEU A 21 -2.22 11.27 15.24
C LEU A 21 -1.27 12.43 15.56
N ARG A 22 -0.02 12.36 15.09
CA ARG A 22 1.01 13.35 15.44
C ARG A 22 1.15 14.47 14.41
N TYR A 23 0.94 14.18 13.13
CA TYR A 23 1.20 15.10 12.02
C TYR A 23 0.01 15.28 11.06
N GLY A 24 -1.09 14.54 11.28
CA GLY A 24 -2.21 14.50 10.35
C GLY A 24 -1.96 13.60 9.14
N THR A 25 -2.86 13.70 8.15
CA THR A 25 -2.78 12.93 6.90
C THR A 25 -2.65 13.87 5.71
N GLY A 26 -1.85 13.49 4.72
CA GLY A 26 -1.76 14.19 3.44
C GLY A 26 -2.80 13.70 2.43
N GLU A 27 -2.56 13.99 1.15
CA GLU A 27 -3.38 13.47 0.04
C GLU A 27 -3.06 12.01 -0.26
N TYR A 28 -1.81 11.59 -0.05
CA TYR A 28 -1.31 10.22 -0.28
C TYR A 28 -0.60 9.68 0.96
N VAL A 29 -0.49 8.37 1.12
CA VAL A 29 0.30 7.71 2.17
C VAL A 29 1.77 8.13 2.08
N SER A 30 2.28 8.37 0.87
CA SER A 30 3.62 8.88 0.66
C SER A 30 3.84 10.33 1.13
N ASP A 31 2.79 11.11 1.35
CA ASP A 31 2.91 12.42 2.00
C ASP A 31 3.42 12.32 3.44
N ASN A 32 3.26 11.15 4.09
CA ASN A 32 3.83 10.89 5.41
C ASN A 32 5.35 11.15 5.43
N TYR A 33 6.05 10.93 4.32
CA TYR A 33 7.47 11.27 4.18
C TYR A 33 7.77 12.77 4.35
N TYR A 34 6.85 13.63 3.92
CA TYR A 34 7.04 15.08 3.92
C TYR A 34 6.53 15.77 5.19
N ILE A 35 5.46 15.25 5.78
CA ILE A 35 4.81 15.84 6.96
C ILE A 35 5.44 15.38 8.28
N THR A 36 6.00 14.17 8.32
CA THR A 36 6.61 13.63 9.54
C THR A 36 8.01 14.20 9.77
N LYS A 37 8.41 14.32 11.03
CA LYS A 37 9.77 14.74 11.39
C LYS A 37 10.78 13.62 11.10
N GLU A 38 10.42 12.39 11.42
CA GLU A 38 11.26 11.21 11.23
C GLU A 38 11.08 10.61 9.81
N LYS A 39 11.40 11.39 8.78
CA LYS A 39 11.15 11.04 7.36
C LYS A 39 11.66 9.66 6.95
N TRP A 40 12.82 9.26 7.47
CA TRP A 40 13.45 7.97 7.18
C TRP A 40 12.60 6.77 7.63
N LEU A 41 11.74 6.93 8.65
CA LEU A 41 10.85 5.88 9.12
C LEU A 41 9.83 5.49 8.04
N PHE A 42 9.36 6.44 7.23
CA PHE A 42 8.48 6.13 6.11
C PHE A 42 9.12 5.09 5.18
N SER A 43 10.34 5.36 4.73
CA SER A 43 11.09 4.48 3.81
C SER A 43 11.32 3.10 4.42
N VAL A 44 11.76 3.06 5.69
CA VAL A 44 11.98 1.79 6.41
C VAL A 44 10.68 1.00 6.53
N VAL A 45 9.57 1.64 6.90
CA VAL A 45 8.28 0.97 7.05
C VAL A 45 7.76 0.44 5.73
N MET A 46 7.81 1.22 4.63
CA MET A 46 7.36 0.74 3.31
C MET A 46 8.15 -0.49 2.85
N VAL A 47 9.48 -0.42 2.92
CA VAL A 47 10.37 -1.51 2.49
C VAL A 47 10.21 -2.74 3.38
N LEU A 48 10.13 -2.54 4.71
CA LEU A 48 9.93 -3.63 5.67
C LEU A 48 8.56 -4.31 5.46
N THR A 49 7.51 -3.52 5.27
CA THR A 49 6.14 -4.01 4.99
C THR A 49 6.15 -4.87 3.73
N ALA A 50 6.75 -4.38 2.64
CA ALA A 50 6.87 -5.12 1.39
C ALA A 50 7.69 -6.42 1.54
N GLY A 51 8.84 -6.35 2.22
CA GLY A 51 9.70 -7.51 2.46
C GLY A 51 9.01 -8.60 3.28
N LEU A 52 8.25 -8.21 4.31
CA LEU A 52 7.47 -9.14 5.14
C LEU A 52 6.28 -9.75 4.38
N LEU A 53 5.69 -9.01 3.43
CA LEU A 53 4.58 -9.49 2.60
C LEU A 53 5.02 -10.34 1.41
N PHE A 54 6.26 -10.21 0.96
CA PHE A 54 6.75 -10.84 -0.26
C PHE A 54 6.53 -12.36 -0.28
N LEU A 55 7.05 -13.08 0.71
CA LEU A 55 6.88 -14.54 0.77
C LEU A 55 5.42 -14.94 1.02
N PRO A 56 4.65 -14.33 1.95
CA PRO A 56 3.22 -14.62 2.12
C PRO A 56 2.42 -14.47 0.84
N MET A 57 2.54 -13.34 0.14
CA MET A 57 1.83 -13.12 -1.10
C MET A 57 2.25 -14.12 -2.17
N LEU A 58 3.56 -14.35 -2.35
CA LEU A 58 4.05 -15.31 -3.36
C LEU A 58 3.57 -16.73 -3.07
N SER A 59 3.58 -17.15 -1.80
CA SER A 59 3.13 -18.49 -1.39
C SER A 59 1.63 -18.73 -1.62
N LYS A 60 0.80 -17.69 -1.50
CA LYS A 60 -0.64 -17.76 -1.79
C LYS A 60 -0.93 -17.68 -3.30
N SER A 61 0.01 -17.14 -4.08
CA SER A 61 -0.27 -16.71 -5.46
C SER A 61 -0.40 -17.84 -6.49
N GLU A 62 0.00 -19.08 -6.19
CA GLU A 62 0.09 -20.16 -7.18
C GLU A 62 0.70 -19.66 -8.52
N GLU A 63 -0.06 -19.64 -9.61
CA GLU A 63 0.39 -19.18 -10.93
C GLU A 63 0.43 -17.64 -11.09
N TYR A 64 -0.19 -16.89 -10.18
CA TYR A 64 -0.36 -15.43 -10.23
C TYR A 64 0.73 -14.65 -9.47
N GLY A 65 1.87 -15.31 -9.20
CA GLY A 65 2.98 -14.75 -8.42
C GLY A 65 3.58 -13.45 -8.99
N CYS A 66 3.38 -13.19 -10.29
CA CYS A 66 3.82 -11.95 -10.93
C CYS A 66 3.17 -10.71 -10.31
N PHE A 67 1.89 -10.76 -9.95
CA PHE A 67 1.20 -9.62 -9.34
C PHE A 67 1.65 -9.40 -7.89
N ALA A 68 1.89 -10.46 -7.13
CA ALA A 68 2.49 -10.36 -5.80
C ALA A 68 3.90 -9.75 -5.85
N PHE A 69 4.71 -10.19 -6.81
CA PHE A 69 6.04 -9.64 -7.04
C PHE A 69 5.99 -8.15 -7.39
N LEU A 70 5.18 -7.76 -8.38
CA LEU A 70 5.03 -6.37 -8.81
C LEU A 70 4.48 -5.48 -7.68
N SER A 71 3.57 -6.00 -6.86
CA SER A 71 3.02 -5.30 -5.71
C SER A 71 4.12 -4.94 -4.71
N CYS A 72 4.89 -5.95 -4.29
CA CYS A 72 5.96 -5.76 -3.32
C CYS A 72 7.11 -4.91 -3.89
N MET A 73 7.53 -5.13 -5.13
CA MET A 73 8.61 -4.34 -5.75
C MET A 73 8.19 -2.89 -5.98
N GLY A 74 6.94 -2.65 -6.38
CA GLY A 74 6.40 -1.30 -6.48
C GLY A 74 6.44 -0.57 -5.13
N LEU A 75 6.05 -1.26 -4.05
CA LEU A 75 6.07 -0.69 -2.70
C LEU A 75 7.50 -0.46 -2.18
N ILE A 76 8.45 -1.35 -2.50
CA ILE A 76 9.87 -1.12 -2.23
C ILE A 76 10.35 0.14 -2.96
N LEU A 77 9.99 0.31 -4.23
CA LEU A 77 10.39 1.48 -5.02
C LEU A 77 9.84 2.78 -4.41
N VAL A 78 8.60 2.78 -3.92
CA VAL A 78 7.99 3.89 -3.15
C VAL A 78 8.78 4.21 -1.89
N GLY A 79 9.23 3.18 -1.17
CA GLY A 79 10.04 3.34 0.04
C GLY A 79 11.47 3.81 -0.24
N THR A 80 12.11 3.31 -1.29
CA THR A 80 13.49 3.66 -1.66
C THR A 80 13.60 5.04 -2.28
N GLU A 81 12.59 5.44 -3.06
CA GLU A 81 12.53 6.77 -3.65
C GLU A 81 11.25 7.50 -3.22
N PRO A 82 11.23 8.03 -1.98
CA PRO A 82 10.06 8.75 -1.47
C PRO A 82 9.98 10.19 -2.00
N HIS A 83 11.00 10.70 -2.72
CA HIS A 83 11.11 12.11 -3.11
C HIS A 83 10.27 12.50 -4.35
N TYR A 84 8.99 12.17 -4.37
CA TYR A 84 8.16 12.39 -5.56
C TYR A 84 7.77 13.85 -5.84
N LYS A 85 7.91 14.74 -4.85
CA LYS A 85 7.70 16.19 -5.03
C LYS A 85 8.91 16.91 -5.63
N THR A 86 10.05 16.22 -5.78
CA THR A 86 11.28 16.80 -6.34
C THR A 86 11.79 15.94 -7.49
N TYR A 87 12.96 15.29 -7.37
CA TYR A 87 13.67 14.58 -8.43
C TYR A 87 13.26 13.11 -8.59
N GLY A 88 12.64 12.51 -7.57
CA GLY A 88 12.24 11.10 -7.55
C GLY A 88 10.87 10.79 -8.16
N LYS A 89 10.21 11.80 -8.75
CA LYS A 89 8.79 11.73 -9.17
C LYS A 89 8.46 10.55 -10.08
N LEU A 90 9.29 10.29 -11.09
CA LEU A 90 9.03 9.22 -12.04
C LEU A 90 9.09 7.84 -11.37
N ALA A 91 10.19 7.55 -10.68
CA ALA A 91 10.40 6.27 -10.01
C ALA A 91 9.30 6.02 -8.96
N HIS A 92 9.01 7.02 -8.13
CA HIS A 92 7.97 6.93 -7.12
C HIS A 92 6.59 6.65 -7.73
N ASN A 93 6.18 7.44 -8.72
CA ASN A 93 4.84 7.32 -9.30
C ASN A 93 4.66 6.00 -10.04
N VAL A 94 5.70 5.53 -10.73
CA VAL A 94 5.69 4.20 -11.37
C VAL A 94 5.59 3.11 -10.30
N GLY A 95 6.36 3.22 -9.21
CA GLY A 95 6.32 2.29 -8.08
C GLY A 95 4.95 2.25 -7.42
N ALA A 96 4.37 3.41 -7.09
CA ALA A 96 3.06 3.53 -6.46
C ALA A 96 1.93 3.01 -7.36
N CYS A 97 1.95 3.37 -8.64
CA CYS A 97 0.98 2.87 -9.62
C CYS A 97 1.07 1.36 -9.78
N THR A 98 2.30 0.83 -9.92
CA THR A 98 2.54 -0.60 -10.06
C THR A 98 2.09 -1.34 -8.80
N ALA A 99 2.44 -0.84 -7.62
CA ALA A 99 2.04 -1.43 -6.34
C ALA A 99 0.51 -1.47 -6.20
N CYS A 100 -0.17 -0.36 -6.48
CA CYS A 100 -1.61 -0.25 -6.34
C CYS A 100 -2.35 -1.14 -7.35
N ALA A 101 -2.03 -1.04 -8.64
CA ALA A 101 -2.69 -1.81 -9.69
C ALA A 101 -2.49 -3.32 -9.52
N SER A 102 -1.25 -3.76 -9.27
CA SER A 102 -0.97 -5.18 -9.08
C SER A 102 -1.59 -5.73 -7.79
N SER A 103 -1.63 -4.96 -6.70
CA SER A 103 -2.30 -5.37 -5.45
C SER A 103 -3.81 -5.50 -5.61
N LEU A 104 -4.44 -4.59 -6.38
CA LEU A 104 -5.86 -4.66 -6.70
C LEU A 104 -6.18 -5.88 -7.58
N ILE A 105 -5.39 -6.11 -8.64
CA ILE A 105 -5.57 -7.28 -9.52
C ILE A 105 -5.36 -8.56 -8.71
N TRP A 106 -4.29 -8.64 -7.93
CA TRP A 106 -4.00 -9.78 -7.06
C TRP A 106 -5.16 -10.07 -6.10
N SER A 107 -5.69 -9.04 -5.43
CA SER A 107 -6.84 -9.17 -4.53
C SER A 107 -8.11 -9.64 -5.24
N ALA A 108 -8.33 -9.16 -6.47
CA ALA A 108 -9.49 -9.55 -7.28
C ALA A 108 -9.43 -11.01 -7.74
N LEU A 109 -8.24 -11.59 -7.88
CA LEU A 109 -8.08 -13.01 -8.26
C LEU A 109 -8.55 -13.97 -7.14
N PHE A 110 -8.38 -13.58 -5.87
CA PHE A 110 -8.80 -14.40 -4.73
C PHE A 110 -10.21 -14.08 -4.24
N HIS A 111 -10.54 -12.79 -4.11
CA HIS A 111 -11.84 -12.33 -3.61
C HIS A 111 -12.42 -11.25 -4.53
N PRO A 112 -12.95 -11.61 -5.72
CA PRO A 112 -13.38 -10.66 -6.74
C PRO A 112 -14.54 -9.77 -6.27
N TYR A 113 -15.55 -10.35 -5.61
CA TYR A 113 -16.72 -9.59 -5.16
C TYR A 113 -16.37 -8.55 -4.10
N ILE A 114 -15.57 -8.92 -3.10
CA ILE A 114 -15.12 -8.00 -2.04
C ILE A 114 -14.26 -6.90 -2.64
N THR A 115 -13.31 -7.26 -3.50
CA THR A 115 -12.44 -6.30 -4.18
C THR A 115 -13.25 -5.33 -5.04
N ALA A 116 -14.22 -5.82 -5.80
CA ALA A 116 -15.12 -4.98 -6.59
C ALA A 116 -15.94 -4.04 -5.71
N CYS A 117 -16.54 -4.53 -4.61
CA CYS A 117 -17.27 -3.69 -3.66
C CYS A 117 -16.40 -2.56 -3.10
N VAL A 118 -15.18 -2.86 -2.66
CA VAL A 118 -14.25 -1.86 -2.13
C VAL A 118 -13.84 -0.86 -3.23
N PHE A 119 -13.54 -1.34 -4.43
CA PHE A 119 -13.16 -0.48 -5.56
C PHE A 119 -14.29 0.48 -5.95
N PHE A 120 -15.52 -0.02 -6.13
CA PHE A 120 -16.65 0.82 -6.52
C PHE A 120 -17.09 1.76 -5.40
N ALA A 121 -17.03 1.32 -4.13
CA ALA A 121 -17.28 2.20 -2.99
C ALA A 121 -16.26 3.35 -2.93
N TYR A 122 -14.97 3.04 -3.11
CA TYR A 122 -13.93 4.05 -3.20
C TYR A 122 -14.12 4.97 -4.42
N LEU A 123 -14.48 4.43 -5.59
CA LEU A 123 -14.71 5.23 -6.79
C LEU A 123 -15.88 6.22 -6.58
N ALA A 124 -16.99 5.76 -6.00
CA ALA A 124 -18.12 6.62 -5.65
C ALA A 124 -17.70 7.72 -4.66
N TYR A 125 -16.91 7.36 -3.65
CA TYR A 125 -16.36 8.32 -2.68
C TYR A 125 -15.42 9.35 -3.34
N TYR A 126 -14.55 8.90 -4.24
CA TYR A 126 -13.64 9.76 -5.00
C TYR A 126 -14.39 10.74 -5.91
N ILE A 127 -15.46 10.30 -6.57
CA ILE A 127 -16.31 11.18 -7.41
C ILE A 127 -17.03 12.21 -6.54
N ALA A 128 -17.51 11.82 -5.35
CA ALA A 128 -18.25 12.71 -4.46
C ALA A 128 -17.39 13.77 -3.77
N VAL A 129 -16.15 13.43 -3.38
CA VAL A 129 -15.28 14.30 -2.56
C VAL A 129 -14.10 14.92 -3.35
N GLY A 130 -13.66 14.26 -4.42
CA GLY A 130 -12.53 14.69 -5.24
C GLY A 130 -11.16 14.19 -4.75
N LYS A 131 -10.08 14.70 -5.35
CA LYS A 131 -8.71 14.15 -5.25
C LYS A 131 -8.08 14.09 -3.86
N LYS A 132 -8.65 14.78 -2.86
CA LYS A 132 -8.11 14.81 -1.49
C LYS A 132 -8.25 13.47 -0.74
N VAL A 133 -8.77 12.42 -1.39
CA VAL A 133 -9.10 11.14 -0.76
C VAL A 133 -8.21 9.96 -1.19
N MET A 134 -7.14 10.20 -1.96
CA MET A 134 -6.26 9.12 -2.44
C MET A 134 -5.64 8.30 -1.29
N TYR A 135 -5.36 8.94 -0.16
CA TYR A 135 -4.92 8.31 1.09
C TYR A 135 -5.85 7.18 1.54
N VAL A 136 -7.17 7.39 1.45
CA VAL A 136 -8.17 6.37 1.81
C VAL A 136 -8.15 5.22 0.81
N GLY A 137 -7.95 5.52 -0.48
CA GLY A 137 -7.82 4.51 -1.53
C GLY A 137 -6.62 3.60 -1.30
N GLU A 138 -5.45 4.16 -1.02
CA GLU A 138 -4.23 3.41 -0.75
C GLU A 138 -4.35 2.53 0.50
N ILE A 139 -4.93 3.06 1.59
CA ILE A 139 -5.24 2.26 2.78
C ILE A 139 -6.22 1.12 2.47
N SER A 140 -7.22 1.37 1.63
CA SER A 140 -8.20 0.35 1.24
C SER A 140 -7.54 -0.80 0.47
N VAL A 141 -6.55 -0.49 -0.38
CA VAL A 141 -5.77 -1.50 -1.10
C VAL A 141 -4.89 -2.31 -0.14
N PHE A 142 -4.22 -1.67 0.83
CA PHE A 142 -3.52 -2.40 1.89
C PHE A 142 -4.47 -3.34 2.64
N ALA A 143 -5.64 -2.84 3.05
CA ALA A 143 -6.64 -3.63 3.76
C ALA A 143 -7.11 -4.84 2.95
N LEU A 144 -7.31 -4.70 1.64
CA LEU A 144 -7.62 -5.80 0.74
C LEU A 144 -6.50 -6.86 0.70
N VAL A 145 -5.24 -6.45 0.59
CA VAL A 145 -4.11 -7.40 0.59
C VAL A 145 -4.06 -8.18 1.91
N TYR A 146 -4.17 -7.50 3.06
CA TYR A 146 -4.17 -8.19 4.36
C TYR A 146 -5.39 -9.09 4.54
N PHE A 147 -6.57 -8.66 4.11
CA PHE A 147 -7.78 -9.48 4.13
C PHE A 147 -7.56 -10.79 3.36
N ASN A 148 -7.06 -10.70 2.13
CA ASN A 148 -6.74 -11.86 1.29
C ASN A 148 -5.64 -12.75 1.88
N LEU A 149 -4.75 -12.25 2.73
CA LEU A 149 -3.70 -13.08 3.35
C LEU A 149 -4.16 -13.76 4.64
N LEU A 150 -5.18 -13.22 5.30
CA LEU A 150 -5.71 -13.72 6.57
C LEU A 150 -6.93 -14.64 6.38
N TYR A 151 -7.65 -14.50 5.26
CA TYR A 151 -8.83 -15.28 4.88
C TYR A 151 -8.66 -15.83 3.45
#